data_AF-A0A954U8X8-F1
#
_entry.id   AF-A0A954U8X8-F1
#
_cell.length_a   1.000
_cell.length_b   1.000
_cell.length_c   1.000
_cell.angle_alpha   90.00
_cell.angle_beta   90.00
_cell.angle_gamma   90.00
#
_symmetry.space_group_name_H-M   'P 1'
#
loop_
_entity.id
_entity.type
_entity.pdbx_description
1 polymer ?
#
loop_
_entity_poly.entity_id
_entity_poly.type
_entity_poly.pdbx_seq_one_letter_code
_entity_poly.pdbx_strand_id
1 'polypeptide(L)'
;MSDRTDSPTEPVCLPTSQLTALVDRLRELGYRVIGPRATDGAIVFDEVASSEELPHGLIDEQDGGRYRLHSSDTAGWFDYVVGPQSVKQFLFPPVETIQEFRRDGASGDWQVNNSPPTAGPTAILGVRSCDVQAVAVQDRVFLHG
;
A
#
# COMPACT_ATOMS: atom_id res chain seq x y z
N MET A 1 19.14 -1.68 -13.71
CA MET A 1 17.76 -2.15 -13.49
C MET A 1 17.86 -3.66 -13.34
N SER A 2 18.14 -4.14 -12.12
CA SER A 2 18.37 -5.58 -11.88
C SER A 2 17.04 -6.29 -11.94
N ASP A 3 16.94 -7.21 -12.89
CA ASP A 3 15.88 -8.17 -13.06
C ASP A 3 15.77 -9.05 -11.80
N ARG A 4 14.79 -8.76 -10.94
CA ARG A 4 14.32 -9.66 -9.90
C ARG A 4 13.04 -10.32 -10.41
N THR A 5 13.16 -11.19 -11.41
CA THR A 5 12.20 -12.28 -11.58
C THR A 5 12.34 -13.21 -10.37
N ASP A 6 11.67 -12.85 -9.28
CA ASP A 6 11.53 -13.74 -8.14
C ASP A 6 10.49 -14.78 -8.53
N SER A 7 10.90 -16.05 -8.58
CA SER A 7 9.95 -17.16 -8.65
C SER A 7 9.04 -17.08 -7.42
N PRO A 8 7.74 -17.44 -7.50
CA PRO A 8 6.86 -17.33 -6.34
C PRO A 8 7.48 -18.13 -5.18
N THR A 9 7.96 -17.41 -4.17
CA THR A 9 8.53 -18.00 -2.97
C THR A 9 7.41 -18.75 -2.26
N GLU A 10 7.69 -19.94 -1.71
CA GLU A 10 6.69 -20.67 -0.93
C GLU A 10 6.12 -19.77 0.18
N PRO A 11 4.80 -19.82 0.45
CA PRO A 11 4.22 -19.04 1.53
C PRO A 11 4.92 -19.33 2.85
N VAL A 12 5.43 -18.29 3.51
CA VAL A 12 6.03 -18.40 4.84
C VAL A 12 5.04 -17.90 5.89
N CYS A 13 4.89 -18.65 6.97
CA CYS A 13 4.09 -18.23 8.12
C CYS A 13 4.96 -17.46 9.11
N LEU A 14 4.51 -16.26 9.48
CA LEU A 14 5.14 -15.44 10.52
C LEU A 14 4.22 -15.41 11.76
N PRO A 15 4.75 -15.60 12.99
CA PRO A 15 3.97 -15.35 14.19
C PRO A 15 3.47 -13.90 14.24
N THR A 16 2.24 -13.69 14.68
CA THR A 16 1.63 -12.36 14.76
C THR A 16 2.47 -11.38 15.60
N SER A 17 3.14 -11.86 16.65
CA SER A 17 4.04 -11.05 17.49
C SER A 17 5.26 -10.49 16.76
N GLN A 18 5.59 -11.00 15.57
CA GLN A 18 6.71 -10.53 14.76
C GLN A 18 6.29 -9.51 13.70
N LEU A 19 5.00 -9.17 13.58
CA LEU A 19 4.52 -8.23 12.56
C LEU A 19 5.19 -6.86 12.69
N THR A 20 5.35 -6.35 13.91
CA THR A 20 6.05 -5.08 14.17
C THR A 20 7.49 -5.14 13.67
N ALA A 21 8.23 -6.18 14.03
CA ALA A 21 9.61 -6.36 13.57
C ALA A 21 9.72 -6.47 12.04
N LEU A 22 8.72 -7.06 11.37
CA LEU A 22 8.66 -7.11 9.91
C LEU A 22 8.49 -5.71 9.31
N VAL A 23 7.54 -4.91 9.81
CA VAL A 23 7.29 -3.54 9.34
C VAL A 23 8.54 -2.68 9.52
N ASP A 24 9.13 -2.73 10.72
CA ASP A 24 10.36 -1.98 11.03
C ASP A 24 11.49 -2.38 10.09
N ARG A 25 11.68 -3.68 9.89
CA ARG A 25 12.76 -4.18 9.02
C ARG A 25 12.57 -3.78 7.56
N LEU A 26 11.35 -3.79 7.05
CA LEU A 26 11.05 -3.34 5.69
C LEU A 26 11.42 -1.86 5.52
N ARG A 27 11.07 -1.02 6.50
CA ARG A 27 11.38 0.42 6.49
C ARG A 27 12.88 0.67 6.58
N GLU A 28 13.61 -0.05 7.45
CA GLU A 28 15.07 0.01 7.53
C GLU A 28 15.75 -0.35 6.20
N LEU A 29 15.17 -1.26 5.43
CA LEU A 29 15.64 -1.65 4.11
C LEU A 29 15.24 -0.64 3.00
N GLY A 30 14.59 0.47 3.37
CA GLY A 30 14.18 1.52 2.45
C GLY A 30 12.88 1.21 1.69
N TYR A 31 12.09 0.23 2.14
CA TYR A 31 10.80 -0.04 1.52
C TYR A 31 9.76 1.01 1.91
N ARG A 32 9.01 1.48 0.92
CA ARG A 32 7.71 2.12 1.16
C ARG A 32 6.71 1.05 1.55
N VAL A 33 6.21 1.08 2.79
CA VAL A 33 5.26 0.08 3.30
C VAL A 33 3.84 0.61 3.13
N ILE A 34 3.05 -0.06 2.30
CA ILE A 34 1.62 0.23 2.11
C ILE A 34 0.82 -0.82 2.83
N GLY A 35 -0.22 -0.43 3.54
CA GLY A 35 -1.13 -1.37 4.17
C GLY A 35 -2.49 -0.74 4.45
N PRO A 36 -3.44 -1.56 4.89
CA PRO A 36 -4.73 -1.05 5.33
C PRO A 36 -4.56 -0.21 6.60
N ARG A 37 -5.32 0.89 6.68
CA ARG A 37 -5.41 1.78 7.83
C ARG A 37 -6.87 2.13 8.06
N ALA A 38 -7.26 2.25 9.33
CA ALA A 38 -8.57 2.77 9.68
C ALA A 38 -8.53 4.32 9.63
N THR A 39 -9.27 4.93 8.71
CA THR A 39 -9.37 6.38 8.54
C THR A 39 -10.82 6.77 8.30
N ASP A 40 -11.32 7.76 9.06
CA ASP A 40 -12.69 8.26 8.98
C ASP A 40 -13.78 7.17 9.04
N GLY A 41 -13.53 6.12 9.82
CA GLY A 41 -14.46 4.99 9.98
C GLY A 41 -14.49 4.02 8.79
N ALA A 42 -13.54 4.13 7.86
CA ALA A 42 -13.35 3.23 6.72
C ALA A 42 -11.94 2.60 6.74
N ILE A 43 -11.77 1.46 6.07
CA ILE A 43 -10.44 0.92 5.78
C ILE A 43 -9.97 1.45 4.44
N VAL A 44 -8.83 2.14 4.47
CA VAL A 44 -8.14 2.68 3.29
C VAL A 44 -6.75 2.08 3.19
N PHE A 45 -6.25 1.85 1.99
CA PHE A 45 -4.83 1.53 1.83
C PHE A 45 -4.05 2.82 1.76
N ASP A 46 -2.98 2.94 2.56
CA ASP A 46 -2.06 4.07 2.52
C ASP A 46 -0.68 3.66 3.06
N GLU A 47 0.26 4.58 3.08
CA GLU A 47 1.56 4.38 3.70
C GLU A 47 1.43 4.16 5.21
N VAL A 48 2.13 3.15 5.69
CA VAL A 48 2.14 2.69 7.08
C VAL A 48 3.50 3.01 7.70
N ALA A 49 3.48 3.87 8.71
CA ALA A 49 4.70 4.26 9.43
C ALA A 49 5.10 3.28 10.54
N SER A 50 4.11 2.59 11.10
CA SER A 50 4.25 1.63 12.21
C SER A 50 3.18 0.56 12.10
N SER A 51 3.44 -0.65 12.60
CA SER A 51 2.42 -1.70 12.69
C SER A 51 1.19 -1.27 13.48
N GLU A 52 1.32 -0.32 14.40
CA GLU A 52 0.20 0.22 15.20
C GLU A 52 -0.88 0.92 14.35
N GLU A 53 -0.55 1.34 13.13
CA GLU A 53 -1.51 1.95 12.20
C GLU A 53 -2.35 0.90 11.44
N LEU A 54 -1.95 -0.37 11.51
CA LEU A 54 -2.71 -1.47 10.91
C LEU A 54 -3.97 -1.75 11.73
N PRO A 55 -5.09 -2.13 11.08
CA PRO A 55 -6.37 -2.34 11.74
C PRO A 55 -6.38 -3.64 12.55
N HIS A 56 -5.87 -3.58 13.79
CA HIS A 56 -5.99 -4.65 14.76
C HIS A 56 -7.30 -4.59 15.52
N GLY A 57 -7.98 -5.73 15.67
CA GLY A 57 -9.20 -5.78 16.48
C GLY A 57 -10.38 -5.05 15.84
N LEU A 58 -10.38 -4.88 14.52
CA LEU A 58 -11.44 -4.18 13.79
C LEU A 58 -12.19 -5.13 12.87
N ILE A 59 -13.53 -5.03 12.93
CA ILE A 59 -14.47 -5.68 12.02
C ILE A 59 -15.31 -4.57 11.40
N ASP A 60 -15.67 -4.68 10.13
CA ASP A 60 -16.63 -3.79 9.51
C ASP A 60 -18.03 -4.41 9.42
N GLU A 61 -19.04 -3.57 9.61
CA GLU A 61 -20.42 -3.84 9.23
C GLU A 61 -20.76 -3.09 7.96
N GLN A 62 -21.19 -3.83 6.94
CA GLN A 62 -21.73 -3.29 5.69
C GLN A 62 -23.23 -3.55 5.58
N ASP A 63 -23.98 -2.50 5.25
CA ASP A 63 -25.39 -2.55 4.85
C ASP A 63 -25.61 -1.59 3.67
N GLY A 64 -26.75 -1.61 3.01
CA GLY A 64 -27.05 -0.77 1.85
C GLY A 64 -26.79 0.72 2.09
N GLY A 65 -25.63 1.22 1.63
CA GLY A 65 -25.19 2.60 1.81
C GLY A 65 -24.56 2.93 3.18
N ARG A 66 -24.25 1.93 4.00
CA ARG A 66 -23.65 2.12 5.34
C ARG A 66 -22.39 1.28 5.49
N TYR A 67 -21.32 1.93 5.97
CA TYR A 67 -20.09 1.29 6.39
C TYR A 67 -19.75 1.78 7.80
N ARG A 68 -19.45 0.86 8.73
CA ARG A 68 -18.98 1.20 10.08
C ARG A 68 -17.95 0.20 10.55
N LEU A 69 -16.93 0.70 11.24
CA LEU A 69 -15.96 -0.12 11.95
C LEU A 69 -16.39 -0.32 13.40
N HIS A 70 -16.23 -1.56 13.88
CA HIS A 70 -16.49 -2.00 15.23
C HIS A 70 -15.22 -2.62 15.80
N SER A 71 -14.87 -2.25 17.03
CA SER A 71 -13.81 -2.93 17.78
C SER A 71 -14.30 -4.30 18.24
N SER A 72 -13.49 -5.34 18.06
CA SER A 72 -13.74 -6.69 18.53
C SER A 72 -12.47 -7.30 19.10
N ASP A 73 -12.56 -7.80 20.33
CA ASP A 73 -11.44 -8.46 21.02
C ASP A 73 -11.04 -9.79 20.37
N THR A 74 -11.89 -10.34 19.49
CA THR A 74 -11.62 -11.59 18.76
C THR A 74 -11.09 -11.37 17.34
N ALA A 75 -11.07 -10.12 16.86
CA ALA A 75 -10.61 -9.80 15.51
C ALA A 75 -9.08 -9.66 15.47
N GLY A 76 -8.47 -10.32 14.50
CA GLY A 76 -7.05 -10.19 14.19
C GLY A 76 -6.71 -8.90 13.44
N TRP A 77 -5.51 -8.85 12.85
CA TRP A 77 -4.95 -7.69 12.14
C TRP A 77 -5.57 -7.42 10.77
N PHE A 78 -6.30 -8.40 10.21
CA PHE A 78 -6.82 -8.34 8.85
C PHE A 78 -8.23 -8.94 8.73
N ASP A 79 -9.05 -8.83 9.80
CA ASP A 79 -10.39 -9.45 9.87
C ASP A 79 -11.53 -8.54 9.39
N TYR A 80 -11.21 -7.38 8.81
CA TYR A 80 -12.17 -6.49 8.16
C TYR A 80 -12.48 -6.93 6.70
N VAL A 81 -13.71 -6.72 6.26
CA VAL A 81 -14.23 -6.89 4.90
C VAL A 81 -13.86 -5.68 4.03
N VAL A 82 -13.68 -5.97 2.74
CA VAL A 82 -13.11 -5.11 1.69
C VAL A 82 -13.67 -3.68 1.72
N GLY A 83 -12.77 -2.70 1.88
CA GLY A 83 -13.04 -1.31 1.55
C GLY A 83 -13.03 -1.09 0.02
N PRO A 84 -13.60 0.01 -0.49
CA PRO A 84 -13.77 0.24 -1.93
C PRO A 84 -12.47 0.45 -2.73
N GLN A 85 -11.31 0.42 -2.07
CA GLN A 85 -10.01 0.72 -2.65
C GLN A 85 -9.23 -0.56 -2.97
N SER A 86 -8.58 -0.59 -4.14
CA SER A 86 -7.69 -1.67 -4.57
C SER A 86 -6.23 -1.20 -4.53
N VAL A 87 -5.32 -2.15 -4.35
CA VAL A 87 -3.86 -1.91 -4.37
C VAL A 87 -3.35 -1.41 -5.73
N LYS A 88 -4.15 -1.56 -6.80
CA LYS A 88 -3.80 -1.09 -8.15
C LYS A 88 -3.41 0.38 -8.21
N GLN A 89 -4.00 1.24 -7.37
CA GLN A 89 -3.68 2.68 -7.35
C GLN A 89 -2.21 2.97 -6.99
N PHE A 90 -1.52 2.03 -6.33
CA PHE A 90 -0.09 2.16 -5.99
C PHE A 90 0.83 1.58 -7.08
N LEU A 91 0.30 0.72 -7.95
CA LEU A 91 1.03 0.10 -9.05
C LEU A 91 0.79 0.82 -10.38
N PHE A 92 -0.33 1.53 -10.49
CA PHE A 92 -0.70 2.36 -11.62
C PHE A 92 -1.44 3.59 -11.11
N PRO A 93 -0.70 4.64 -10.70
CA PRO A 93 -1.31 5.82 -10.12
C PRO A 93 -2.21 6.49 -11.17
N PRO A 94 -3.42 6.94 -10.79
CA PRO A 94 -4.36 7.58 -11.72
C PRO A 94 -3.84 8.92 -12.25
N VAL A 95 -2.86 9.52 -11.56
CA VAL A 95 -2.17 10.74 -11.95
C VAL A 95 -0.68 10.56 -11.67
N GLU A 96 0.16 10.81 -12.66
CA GLU A 96 1.61 10.76 -12.54
C GLU A 96 2.20 12.11 -12.95
N THR A 97 3.03 12.69 -12.07
CA THR A 97 3.71 13.95 -12.37
C THR A 97 4.89 13.66 -13.29
N ILE A 98 4.79 14.07 -14.55
CA ILE A 98 5.88 13.93 -15.52
C ILE A 98 6.99 14.95 -15.25
N GLN A 99 6.62 16.18 -14.91
CA GLN A 99 7.57 17.27 -14.66
C GLN A 99 6.91 18.38 -13.85
N GLU A 100 7.66 18.93 -12.90
CA GLU A 100 7.25 20.12 -12.14
C GLU A 100 8.17 21.29 -12.45
N PHE A 101 7.58 22.45 -12.76
CA PHE A 101 8.28 23.71 -13.01
C PHE A 101 7.87 24.72 -11.95
N ARG A 102 8.84 25.21 -11.17
CA ARG A 102 8.63 26.24 -10.17
C ARG A 102 9.37 27.51 -10.56
N ARG A 103 8.73 28.67 -10.42
CA ARG A 103 9.39 29.95 -10.65
C ARG A 103 9.92 30.51 -9.34
N ASP A 104 11.20 30.89 -9.30
CA ASP A 104 11.79 31.58 -8.16
C ASP A 104 11.24 33.01 -8.09
N GLY A 105 10.65 33.39 -6.97
CA GLY A 105 10.03 34.70 -6.80
C GLY A 105 11.02 35.85 -6.63
N ALA A 106 12.27 35.56 -6.27
CA ALA A 106 13.32 36.55 -6.06
C ALA A 106 14.20 36.73 -7.30
N SER A 107 14.60 35.63 -7.98
CA SER A 107 15.42 35.71 -9.18
C SER A 107 14.62 35.77 -10.48
N GLY A 108 13.37 35.30 -10.47
CA GLY A 108 12.50 35.23 -11.64
C GLY A 108 12.78 34.02 -12.56
N ASP A 109 13.77 33.20 -12.22
CA ASP A 109 14.22 32.04 -12.98
C ASP A 109 13.27 30.84 -12.83
N TRP A 110 13.29 29.96 -13.83
CA TRP A 110 12.59 28.68 -13.77
C TRP A 110 13.48 27.61 -13.15
N GLN A 111 12.97 26.99 -12.09
CA GLN A 111 13.51 25.79 -11.48
C GLN A 111 12.71 24.58 -11.97
N VAL A 112 13.40 23.63 -12.58
CA VAL A 112 12.81 22.35 -12.96
C VAL A 112 13.04 21.37 -11.83
N ASN A 113 11.97 20.88 -11.21
CA ASN A 113 12.08 19.81 -10.24
C ASN A 113 12.07 18.47 -10.99
N ASN A 114 13.26 17.91 -11.20
CA ASN A 114 13.45 16.60 -11.81
C ASN A 114 13.48 15.48 -10.75
N SER A 115 12.81 15.65 -9.63
CA SER A 115 12.71 14.58 -8.63
C SER A 115 12.06 13.37 -9.31
N PRO A 116 12.78 12.26 -9.52
CA PRO A 116 12.15 11.05 -10.04
C PRO A 116 11.02 10.66 -9.08
N PRO A 117 9.93 10.03 -9.56
CA PRO A 117 8.96 9.42 -8.65
C PRO A 117 9.71 8.58 -7.63
N THR A 118 9.27 8.56 -6.36
CA THR A 118 9.94 7.89 -5.25
C THR A 118 10.13 6.40 -5.57
N ALA A 119 11.23 6.07 -6.26
CA ALA A 119 11.49 4.77 -6.87
C ALA A 119 12.12 3.79 -5.86
N GLY A 120 11.72 3.91 -4.59
CA GLY A 120 12.07 2.94 -3.57
C GLY A 120 11.28 1.65 -3.76
N PRO A 121 11.81 0.50 -3.32
CA PRO A 121 11.03 -0.74 -3.36
C PRO A 121 9.76 -0.57 -2.51
N THR A 122 8.65 -1.15 -2.94
CA THR A 122 7.37 -1.05 -2.22
C THR A 122 6.98 -2.43 -1.67
N ALA A 123 6.58 -2.47 -0.40
CA ALA A 123 6.02 -3.65 0.24
C ALA A 123 4.55 -3.37 0.56
N ILE A 124 3.64 -4.24 0.13
CA ILE A 124 2.19 -4.08 0.37
C ILE A 124 1.72 -5.18 1.32
N LEU A 125 1.15 -4.78 2.45
CA LEU A 125 0.66 -5.66 3.52
C LEU A 125 -0.86 -5.78 3.46
N GLY A 126 -1.41 -6.91 3.91
CA GLY A 126 -2.86 -7.11 3.99
C GLY A 126 -3.57 -7.24 2.63
N VAL A 127 -2.83 -7.52 1.55
CA VAL A 127 -3.39 -7.68 0.20
C VAL A 127 -4.30 -8.91 0.15
N ARG A 128 -5.50 -8.75 -0.41
CA ARG A 128 -6.44 -9.87 -0.59
C ARG A 128 -6.09 -10.68 -1.83
N SER A 129 -6.50 -11.95 -1.85
CA SER A 129 -6.24 -12.86 -2.98
C SER A 129 -6.80 -12.34 -4.31
N CYS A 130 -7.95 -11.67 -4.31
CA CYS A 130 -8.52 -11.03 -5.49
C CYS A 130 -7.65 -9.87 -6.01
N ASP A 131 -7.07 -9.07 -5.12
CA ASP A 131 -6.13 -8.00 -5.48
C ASP A 131 -4.84 -8.58 -6.06
N VAL A 132 -4.24 -9.61 -5.42
CA VAL A 132 -3.03 -10.29 -5.95
C VAL A 132 -3.28 -10.82 -7.36
N GLN A 133 -4.44 -11.46 -7.58
CA GLN A 133 -4.82 -11.95 -8.90
C GLN A 133 -4.99 -10.82 -9.91
N ALA A 134 -5.53 -9.68 -9.47
CA ALA A 134 -5.72 -8.53 -10.34
C ALA A 134 -4.38 -7.87 -10.74
N VAL A 135 -3.36 -7.91 -9.87
CA VAL A 135 -1.99 -7.51 -10.21
C VAL A 135 -1.39 -8.46 -11.25
N ALA A 136 -1.55 -9.77 -11.09
CA ALA A 136 -1.04 -10.73 -12.07
C ALA A 136 -1.67 -10.56 -13.48
N VAL A 137 -2.95 -10.16 -13.54
CA VAL A 137 -3.61 -9.79 -14.81
C VAL A 137 -2.99 -8.53 -15.39
N GLN A 138 -2.71 -7.53 -14.56
CA GLN A 138 -2.07 -6.29 -14.97
C GLN A 138 -0.66 -6.55 -15.52
N ASP A 139 0.16 -7.35 -14.82
CA ASP A 139 1.51 -7.73 -15.27
C ASP A 139 1.49 -8.41 -16.64
N ARG A 140 0.51 -9.28 -16.89
CA ARG A 140 0.34 -9.90 -18.21
C ARG A 140 0.20 -8.86 -19.32
N VAL A 141 -0.62 -7.83 -19.10
CA VAL A 141 -0.88 -6.78 -20.10
C VAL A 141 0.32 -5.84 -20.26
N PHE A 142 0.95 -5.42 -19.17
CA PHE A 142 1.99 -4.38 -19.21
C PHE A 142 3.41 -4.93 -19.46
N LEU A 143 3.72 -6.13 -18.98
CA LEU A 143 5.06 -6.72 -19.05
C LEU A 143 5.19 -7.82 -20.11
N HIS A 144 4.09 -8.46 -20.50
CA HIS A 144 4.14 -9.69 -21.32
C HIS A 144 3.38 -9.63 -22.65
N GLY A 145 2.43 -8.70 -22.84
CA GLY A 145 1.71 -8.49 -24.11
C GLY A 145 0.63 -9.52 -24.38
#